data_AF-A0A8H7I6S1-F1
#
_entry.id   AF-A0A8H7I6S1-F1
#
_cell.length_a   1.000
_cell.length_b   1.000
_cell.length_c   1.000
_cell.angle_alpha   90.00
_cell.angle_beta   90.00
_cell.angle_gamma   90.00
#
_symmetry.space_group_name_H-M   'P 1'
#
loop_
_entity.id
_entity.type
_entity.pdbx_description
1 polymer ?
#
loop_
_entity_poly.entity_id
_entity_poly.type
_entity_poly.pdbx_seq_one_letter_code
_entity_poly.pdbx_strand_id
1 'polypeptide(L)'
;MAMRWANFAAEHSSLQPIEAFHAVVDLLPHFISLGATITQRYHDLLSAQNIAVRAAFIAIQSSNHILALEWLEHTRCVVWNQSLMLRSPLQDLASAHPDLASQLRSVSRQLHHATSSCCRSMPTSPPPTHLSIGTVWQGSTLI
;
A
#
# COMPACT_ATOMS: atom_id res chain seq x y z
N MET A 1 12.80 -11.19 4.63
CA MET A 1 12.83 -12.24 5.67
C MET A 1 11.90 -11.87 6.84
N ALA A 2 12.08 -10.72 7.48
CA ALA A 2 11.26 -10.27 8.62
C ALA A 2 9.74 -10.18 8.34
N MET A 3 9.32 -9.66 7.18
CA MET A 3 7.88 -9.56 6.85
C MET A 3 7.20 -10.93 6.70
N ARG A 4 7.90 -11.94 6.19
CA ARG A 4 7.37 -13.32 6.13
C ARG A 4 7.19 -13.89 7.55
N TRP A 5 8.12 -13.60 8.45
CA TRP A 5 8.01 -13.99 9.86
C TRP A 5 6.83 -13.28 10.54
N ALA A 6 6.69 -11.97 10.38
CA ALA A 6 5.56 -11.21 10.95
C ALA A 6 4.20 -11.71 10.45
N ASN A 7 4.08 -12.06 9.16
CA ASN A 7 2.86 -12.64 8.61
C ASN A 7 2.53 -13.98 9.25
N PHE A 8 3.53 -14.87 9.33
CA PHE A 8 3.34 -16.21 9.89
C PHE A 8 3.04 -16.16 11.40
N ALA A 9 3.65 -15.21 12.12
CA ALA A 9 3.45 -15.01 13.54
C ALA A 9 2.10 -14.37 13.87
N ALA A 10 1.55 -13.53 12.99
CA ALA A 10 0.20 -13.00 13.14
C ALA A 10 -0.88 -14.10 13.09
N GLU A 11 -0.61 -15.19 12.35
CA GLU A 11 -1.52 -16.34 12.26
C GLU A 11 -1.34 -17.34 13.42
N HIS A 12 -0.19 -17.32 14.09
CA HIS A 12 0.16 -18.25 15.16
C HIS A 12 0.73 -17.51 16.36
N SER A 13 -0.10 -17.29 17.39
CA SER A 13 0.26 -16.54 18.61
C SER A 13 1.48 -17.07 19.36
N SER A 14 1.89 -18.32 19.11
CA SER A 14 3.11 -18.94 19.67
C SER A 14 4.41 -18.35 19.11
N LEU A 15 4.37 -17.63 17.99
CA LEU A 15 5.54 -17.12 17.27
C LEU A 15 5.90 -15.66 17.61
N GLN A 16 5.46 -15.15 18.76
CA GLN A 16 5.79 -13.81 19.27
C GLN A 16 5.57 -12.69 18.22
N PRO A 17 4.31 -12.48 17.79
CA PRO A 17 4.01 -11.53 16.72
C PRO A 17 4.48 -10.10 17.00
N ILE A 18 4.52 -9.67 18.26
CA ILE A 18 5.05 -8.35 18.65
C ILE A 18 6.52 -8.21 18.26
N GLU A 19 7.36 -9.19 18.58
CA GLU A 19 8.80 -9.16 18.29
C GLU A 19 9.06 -9.18 16.79
N ALA A 20 8.28 -9.98 16.05
CA ALA A 20 8.36 -10.03 14.60
C ALA A 20 8.00 -8.68 13.95
N PHE A 21 6.94 -8.00 14.42
CA PHE A 21 6.57 -6.68 13.92
C PHE A 21 7.54 -5.59 14.34
N HIS A 22 8.12 -5.67 15.54
CA HIS A 22 9.18 -4.75 15.98
C HIS A 22 10.36 -4.78 15.01
N ALA A 23 10.86 -5.97 14.69
CA ALA A 23 11.96 -6.14 13.73
C ALA A 23 11.61 -5.60 12.33
N VAL A 24 10.34 -5.72 11.90
CA VAL A 24 9.92 -5.14 10.61
C VAL A 24 9.88 -3.62 10.65
N VAL A 25 9.32 -3.03 11.72
CA VAL A 25 9.19 -1.57 11.87
C VAL A 25 10.57 -0.91 11.94
N ASP A 26 11.52 -1.47 12.69
CA ASP A 26 12.89 -0.95 12.81
C ASP A 26 13.66 -0.96 11.48
N LEU A 27 13.30 -1.87 10.58
CA LEU A 27 13.92 -1.97 9.26
C LEU A 27 13.31 -1.00 8.24
N LEU A 28 12.11 -0.45 8.48
CA LEU A 28 11.43 0.45 7.52
C LEU A 28 12.28 1.64 7.05
N PRO A 29 12.98 2.38 7.91
CA PRO A 29 13.81 3.51 7.48
C PRO A 29 14.91 3.13 6.49
N HIS A 30 15.43 1.91 6.59
CA HIS A 30 16.54 1.40 5.79
C HIS A 30 16.08 0.84 4.43
N PHE A 31 14.83 0.36 4.35
CA PHE A 31 14.28 -0.28 3.16
C PHE A 31 13.55 0.69 2.21
N ILE A 32 13.19 1.89 2.66
CA ILE A 32 12.68 2.95 1.77
C ILE A 32 13.87 3.45 0.94
N SER A 33 14.11 2.78 -0.19
CA SER A 33 15.40 2.76 -0.87
C SER A 33 15.87 4.14 -1.34
N LEU A 34 16.99 4.57 -0.77
CA LEU A 34 17.91 5.55 -1.35
C LEU A 34 18.52 4.95 -2.62
N GLY A 35 17.84 5.09 -3.76
CA GLY A 35 18.34 4.64 -5.07
C GLY A 35 17.28 4.06 -6.01
N ALA A 36 16.11 3.65 -5.50
CA ALA A 36 15.02 3.18 -6.33
C ALA A 36 14.32 4.33 -7.09
N THR A 37 13.68 4.03 -8.22
CA THR A 37 12.87 4.99 -8.97
C THR A 37 11.80 5.61 -8.05
N ILE A 38 11.39 6.86 -8.34
CA ILE A 38 10.34 7.57 -7.56
C ILE A 38 9.08 6.70 -7.38
N THR A 39 8.72 5.92 -8.40
CA THR A 39 7.57 5.00 -8.38
C THR A 39 7.73 3.87 -7.36
N GLN A 40 8.90 3.23 -7.31
CA GLN A 40 9.17 2.17 -6.33
C GLN A 40 9.14 2.73 -4.92
N ARG A 41 9.73 3.91 -4.69
CA ARG A 41 9.71 4.55 -3.37
C ARG A 41 8.29 4.89 -2.92
N TYR A 42 7.41 5.32 -3.82
CA TYR A 42 6.00 5.54 -3.49
C TYR A 42 5.31 4.24 -3.06
N HIS A 43 5.56 3.13 -3.75
CA HIS A 43 5.04 1.83 -3.39
C HIS A 43 5.57 1.37 -2.02
N ASP A 44 6.86 1.59 -1.74
CA ASP A 44 7.47 1.28 -0.44
C ASP A 44 6.83 2.10 0.70
N LEU A 45 6.52 3.38 0.47
CA LEU A 45 5.83 4.24 1.43
C LEU A 45 4.38 3.79 1.71
N LEU A 46 3.67 3.29 0.70
CA LEU A 46 2.34 2.71 0.89
C LEU A 46 2.42 1.39 1.67
N SER A 47 3.42 0.56 1.36
CA SER A 47 3.66 -0.70 2.08
C SER A 47 3.98 -0.45 3.56
N ALA A 48 4.81 0.57 3.87
CA ALA A 48 5.13 0.98 5.22
C ALA A 48 3.88 1.32 6.05
N GLN A 49 2.94 2.07 5.47
CA GLN A 49 1.67 2.39 6.14
C GLN A 49 0.84 1.13 6.42
N ASN A 50 0.76 0.19 5.49
CA ASN A 50 0.04 -1.07 5.71
C ASN A 50 0.67 -1.89 6.84
N ILE A 51 2.00 -1.96 6.89
CA ILE A 51 2.75 -2.62 7.96
C ILE A 51 2.42 -1.99 9.31
N ALA A 52 2.41 -0.65 9.41
CA ALA A 52 2.08 0.06 10.65
C ALA A 52 0.68 -0.27 11.15
N VAL A 53 -0.32 -0.31 10.26
CA VAL A 53 -1.70 -0.69 10.62
C VAL A 53 -1.76 -2.12 11.16
N ARG A 54 -1.06 -3.07 10.51
CA ARG A 54 -1.02 -4.47 10.96
C ARG A 54 -0.31 -4.62 12.30
N ALA A 55 0.81 -3.92 12.49
CA ALA A 55 1.54 -3.89 13.75
C ALA A 55 0.67 -3.34 14.88
N ALA A 56 0.02 -2.18 14.65
CA ALA A 56 -0.89 -1.56 15.61
C ALA A 56 -2.07 -2.49 15.97
N PHE A 57 -2.64 -3.19 14.99
CA PHE A 57 -3.69 -4.17 15.23
C PHE A 57 -3.24 -5.29 16.19
N ILE A 58 -2.05 -5.86 15.99
CA ILE A 58 -1.47 -6.88 16.89
C ILE A 58 -1.23 -6.32 18.30
N ALA A 59 -0.71 -5.10 18.40
CA ALA A 59 -0.46 -4.45 19.68
C ALA A 59 -1.78 -4.18 20.45
N ILE A 60 -2.84 -3.75 19.75
CA ILE A 60 -4.18 -3.57 20.31
C ILE A 60 -4.77 -4.91 20.78
N GLN A 61 -4.66 -5.98 19.99
CA GLN A 61 -5.10 -7.31 20.43
C GLN A 61 -4.39 -7.78 21.70
N SER A 62 -3.13 -7.38 21.86
CA SER A 62 -2.33 -7.67 23.05
C SER A 62 -2.56 -6.67 24.20
N SER A 63 -3.57 -5.80 24.09
CA SER A 63 -3.89 -4.71 25.04
C SER A 63 -2.76 -3.68 25.26
N ASN A 64 -1.74 -3.66 24.39
CA ASN A 64 -0.63 -2.72 24.45
C ASN A 64 -0.87 -1.51 23.55
N HIS A 65 -1.75 -0.63 24.01
CA HIS A 65 -2.19 0.56 23.27
C HIS A 65 -1.08 1.60 23.07
N ILE A 66 -0.15 1.70 24.02
CA ILE A 66 1.01 2.59 23.93
C ILE A 66 1.89 2.18 22.74
N LEU A 67 2.24 0.89 22.65
CA LEU A 67 3.05 0.37 21.56
C LEU A 67 2.35 0.51 20.19
N ALA A 68 1.03 0.32 20.14
CA ALA A 68 0.26 0.55 18.92
C ALA A 68 0.40 2.00 18.42
N LEU A 69 0.31 2.97 19.35
CA LEU A 69 0.46 4.39 19.04
C LEU A 69 1.90 4.72 18.63
N GLU A 70 2.88 4.17 19.32
CA GLU A 70 4.31 4.32 18.99
C GLU A 70 4.60 3.86 17.57
N TRP A 71 4.13 2.67 17.17
CA TRP A 71 4.37 2.14 15.82
C TRP A 71 3.69 2.96 14.71
N LEU A 72 2.47 3.45 14.96
CA LEU A 72 1.78 4.33 14.01
C LEU A 72 2.54 5.65 13.84
N GLU A 73 2.95 6.27 14.95
CA GLU A 73 3.62 7.56 14.95
C GLU A 73 5.03 7.47 14.38
N HIS A 74 5.77 6.42 14.74
CA HIS A 74 7.09 6.15 14.19
C HIS A 74 7.03 5.99 12.67
N THR A 75 6.13 5.14 12.17
CA THR A 75 6.03 4.90 10.73
C THR A 75 5.55 6.14 9.98
N ARG A 76 4.64 6.93 10.56
CA ARG A 76 4.21 8.22 10.00
C ARG A 76 5.37 9.20 9.90
N CYS A 77 6.20 9.31 10.93
CA CYS A 77 7.40 10.14 10.93
C CYS A 77 8.38 9.72 9.83
N VAL A 78 8.62 8.42 9.66
CA VAL A 78 9.48 7.86 8.61
C VAL A 78 8.95 8.20 7.22
N VAL A 79 7.65 7.95 6.96
CA VAL A 79 7.02 8.25 5.67
C VAL A 79 7.09 9.74 5.34
N TRP A 80 6.85 10.60 6.34
CA TRP A 80 6.92 12.04 6.18
C TRP A 80 8.35 12.51 5.86
N ASN A 81 9.34 12.06 6.62
CA ASN A 81 10.75 12.40 6.38
C ASN A 81 11.20 11.97 4.97
N GLN A 82 10.86 10.75 4.57
CA GLN A 82 11.17 10.23 3.23
C GLN A 82 10.47 11.01 2.11
N SER A 83 9.24 11.48 2.36
CA SER A 83 8.51 12.35 1.43
C SER A 83 9.16 13.73 1.28
N LEU A 84 9.72 14.28 2.36
CA LEU A 84 10.47 15.54 2.32
C LEU A 84 11.81 15.39 1.59
N MET A 85 12.53 14.30 1.82
CA MET A 85 13.78 13.99 1.11
C MET A 85 13.59 13.82 -0.40
N LEU A 86 12.39 13.47 -0.87
CA LEU A 86 12.07 13.47 -2.30
C LEU A 86 11.83 14.88 -2.87
N ARG A 87 11.30 15.80 -2.04
CA ARG A 87 11.00 17.16 -2.46
C ARG A 87 12.25 18.03 -2.52
N SER A 88 13.18 17.88 -1.57
CA SER A 88 14.36 18.74 -1.48
C SER A 88 15.19 18.76 -2.77
N PRO A 89 15.63 17.61 -3.35
CA PRO A 89 16.46 17.63 -4.55
C PRO A 89 15.73 18.19 -5.78
N LEU A 90 14.40 18.03 -5.84
CA LEU A 90 13.58 18.62 -6.90
C LEU A 90 13.42 20.13 -6.72
N GLN A 91 13.35 20.60 -5.47
CA GLN A 91 13.32 22.02 -5.13
C GLN A 91 14.64 22.69 -5.50
N ASP A 92 15.75 22.05 -5.13
CA ASP A 92 17.11 22.50 -5.44
C ASP A 92 17.32 22.54 -6.96
N LEU A 93 16.91 21.48 -7.66
CA LEU A 93 16.93 21.43 -9.12
C LEU A 93 16.05 22.51 -9.76
N ALA A 94 14.86 22.77 -9.20
CA ALA A 94 13.99 23.83 -9.72
C ALA A 94 14.58 25.22 -9.52
N SER A 95 15.36 25.43 -8.46
CA SER A 95 16.04 26.69 -8.19
C SER A 95 17.25 26.92 -9.12
N ALA A 96 18.02 25.87 -9.42
CA ALA A 96 19.21 25.97 -10.28
C ALA A 96 18.88 25.84 -11.79
N HIS A 97 17.94 24.97 -12.14
CA HIS A 97 17.61 24.58 -13.52
C HIS A 97 16.08 24.35 -13.70
N PRO A 98 15.27 25.42 -13.77
CA PRO A 98 13.81 25.32 -13.78
C PRO A 98 13.26 24.52 -14.95
N ASP A 99 13.86 24.65 -16.15
CA ASP A 99 13.42 23.93 -17.34
C ASP A 99 13.59 22.41 -17.18
N LEU A 100 14.74 21.99 -16.67
CA LEU A 100 15.04 20.57 -16.43
C LEU A 100 14.11 19.98 -15.35
N ALA A 101 13.86 20.73 -14.28
CA ALA A 101 12.91 20.33 -13.25
C ALA A 101 11.48 20.17 -13.82
N SER A 102 11.07 21.03 -14.75
CA SER A 102 9.75 20.95 -15.40
C SER A 102 9.63 19.71 -16.29
N GLN A 103 10.67 19.39 -17.06
CA GLN A 103 10.73 18.22 -17.92
C GLN A 103 10.70 16.92 -17.11
N LEU A 104 11.54 16.84 -16.05
CA LEU A 104 11.58 15.70 -15.14
C LEU A 104 10.20 15.45 -14.51
N ARG A 105 9.51 16.51 -14.08
CA ARG A 105 8.17 16.44 -13.47
C ARG A 105 7.09 16.04 -14.49
N SER A 106 7.27 16.36 -15.76
CA SER A 106 6.41 15.91 -16.86
C SER A 106 6.57 14.42 -17.11
N VAL A 107 7.82 13.96 -17.30
CA VAL A 107 8.15 12.54 -17.55
C VAL A 107 7.72 11.66 -16.38
N SER A 108 7.97 12.08 -15.14
CA SER A 108 7.55 11.34 -13.94
C SER A 108 6.03 11.15 -13.87
N ARG A 109 5.24 12.18 -14.21
CA ARG A 109 3.77 12.08 -14.28
C ARG A 109 3.33 11.10 -15.37
N GLN A 110 3.90 11.18 -16.57
CA GLN A 110 3.57 10.26 -17.66
C GLN A 110 3.85 8.80 -17.28
N LEU A 111 5.00 8.53 -16.67
CA LEU A 111 5.35 7.21 -16.14
C LEU A 111 4.34 6.73 -15.09
N HIS A 112 3.96 7.59 -14.14
CA HIS A 112 2.98 7.24 -13.12
C HIS A 112 1.60 6.90 -13.70
N HIS A 113 1.15 7.65 -14.72
CA HIS A 113 -0.09 7.36 -15.42
C HIS A 113 -0.02 6.04 -16.18
N ALA A 114 1.10 5.71 -16.82
CA ALA A 114 1.27 4.43 -17.51
C ALA A 114 1.21 3.24 -16.53
N THR A 115 1.91 3.33 -15.38
CA THR A 115 1.90 2.27 -14.36
C THR A 115 0.53 2.11 -13.71
N SER A 116 -0.15 3.21 -13.36
CA SER A 116 -1.49 3.15 -12.75
C SER A 116 -2.58 2.66 -13.72
N SER A 117 -2.40 2.90 -15.02
CA SER A 117 -3.29 2.35 -16.06
C SER A 117 -3.13 0.84 -16.19
N CYS A 118 -1.90 0.31 -16.04
CA CYS A 118 -1.63 -1.12 -16.04
C CYS A 118 -2.27 -1.84 -14.84
N CYS A 119 -2.27 -1.23 -13.65
CA CYS A 119 -2.93 -1.80 -12.48
C CYS A 119 -4.47 -1.72 -12.52
N ARG A 120 -5.05 -0.93 -13.43
CA ARG A 120 -6.51 -0.74 -13.57
C ARG A 120 -7.15 -1.69 -14.59
N SER A 121 -6.36 -2.44 -15.36
CA SER A 121 -6.85 -3.50 -16.24
C SER A 121 -6.96 -4.83 -15.49
N MET A 122 -7.65 -4.85 -14.35
CA MET A 122 -8.30 -6.07 -13.87
C MET A 122 -9.69 -6.05 -14.50
N PRO A 123 -10.07 -7.03 -15.34
CA PRO A 123 -11.44 -7.09 -15.83
C PRO A 123 -12.34 -7.31 -14.62
N THR A 124 -13.10 -6.29 -14.25
CA THR A 124 -14.25 -6.44 -13.36
C THR A 124 -15.18 -7.44 -14.01
N SER A 125 -15.22 -8.66 -13.48
CA SER A 125 -16.19 -9.67 -13.89
C SER A 125 -17.60 -9.06 -13.83
N PRO A 126 -18.44 -9.22 -14.86
CA PRO A 126 -19.80 -8.71 -14.80
C PRO A 126 -20.55 -9.38 -13.64
N PRO A 127 -21.47 -8.65 -12.97
CA PRO A 127 -22.27 -9.20 -11.88
C PRO A 127 -23.12 -10.38 -12.38
N PRO A 128 -23.36 -11.40 -11.54
CA PRO A 128 -24.11 -12.59 -11.96
C PRO A 128 -25.52 -12.18 -12.37
N THR A 129 -25.85 -12.45 -13.63
CA THR A 129 -27.18 -12.25 -14.21
C THR A 129 -28.16 -13.13 -13.45
N HIS A 130 -29.07 -12.51 -12.69
CA HIS A 130 -30.20 -13.20 -12.08
C HIS A 130 -31.05 -13.77 -13.23
N LEU A 131 -31.11 -15.10 -13.33
CA LEU A 131 -31.97 -15.82 -14.27
C LEU A 131 -33.43 -15.45 -13.98
N SER A 132 -33.98 -14.57 -14.82
CA SER A 132 -35.42 -14.39 -14.95
C SER A 132 -36.01 -15.68 -15.51
N ILE A 133 -36.55 -16.52 -14.63
CA ILE A 133 -37.48 -17.58 -15.04
C ILE A 133 -38.77 -16.90 -15.47
N GLY A 134 -38.92 -16.77 -16.77
CA GLY A 134 -40.14 -16.31 -17.42
C GLY A 134 -40.22 -16.92 -18.80
N THR A 135 -40.93 -18.03 -18.91
CA THR A 135 -42.03 -18.29 -19.87
C THR A 135 -42.08 -19.75 -20.34
N VAL A 136 -43.31 -20.10 -20.75
CA VAL A 136 -43.75 -21.28 -21.52
C VAL A 136 -44.29 -22.43 -20.68
N TRP A 137 -45.61 -22.42 -20.48
CA TRP A 137 -46.49 -23.37 -21.17
C TRP A 137 -47.82 -22.69 -21.54
N GLN A 138 -48.11 -22.67 -22.83
CA GLN A 138 -49.33 -22.20 -23.45
C GLN A 138 -50.03 -23.45 -23.99
N GLY A 139 -51.32 -23.68 -23.68
CA GLY A 139 -52.13 -24.65 -24.42
C GLY A 139 -53.24 -25.40 -23.65
N SER A 140 -54.49 -25.02 -23.98
CA SER A 140 -55.64 -25.89 -24.28
C SER A 140 -56.64 -26.32 -23.18
N THR A 141 -57.77 -25.59 -23.16
CA THR A 141 -59.21 -25.96 -23.31
C THR A 141 -59.79 -27.32 -22.88
N LEU A 142 -61.06 -27.24 -22.37
CA LEU A 142 -62.13 -28.25 -22.16
C LEU A 142 -62.00 -29.00 -20.81
N ILE A 143 -62.99 -29.07 -19.91
CA ILE A 143 -64.47 -29.02 -19.96
C ILE A 143 -64.96 -28.28 -18.70
#